data_AF-A0A7I8K287-F1
#
_entry.id   AF-A0A7I8K287-F1
#
_cell.length_a   1.000
_cell.length_b   1.000
_cell.length_c   1.000
_cell.angle_alpha   90.00
_cell.angle_beta   90.00
_cell.angle_gamma   90.00
#
_symmetry.space_group_name_H-M   'P 1'
#
loop_
_entity.id
_entity.type
_entity.pdbx_description
1 polymer ?
#
loop_
_entity_poly.entity_id
_entity_poly.type
_entity_poly.pdbx_seq_one_letter_code
_entity_poly.pdbx_strand_id
1 'polypeptide(L)'
;MNIFPKLWANSLLFPLARSQKKERGGAEPLLPDFWFETVDSVKQECRFDALGRLSVNVVHDFRPVYRRVVDSFFNKFFPSGYPYSVNEGYLTYTQFRALQHFSSATLSVLSTQSLLFAAGLRPTPAQTTAVSWVLKDGMQHAGKLICSKMGARMDSEPKSWRIFADVLYDFGTGLEIFSPLCPHLFLEVAGLGNFAKGMAVVAARATRLPIYSSFAKEGNLSDLFAKGEAISTLFNVLGIGLGIQLASTVCSSIQGKMIVGPVLSAVHLYGVTQEMRATPVNTLNPQRTAMIVADFLKIGSVSSPADLRYREDLLFPGRIIEDAGNVKVGRPLHRIFKGPSKLKQAREMFPKEKFLISCEGELTDMILEHGASGEDALRGWLVAACAASMEKSGGGPREAAMAKAHQRMEALFPLFISQVRARGWHTDRFLDGRGCRFSF
;
A
#
# COMPACT_ATOMS: atom_id res chain seq x y z
N MET A 1 15.91 -5.37 -22.99
CA MET A 1 15.28 -6.00 -24.17
C MET A 1 13.97 -6.62 -23.69
N ASN A 2 12.86 -5.90 -23.86
CA ASN A 2 11.57 -6.15 -23.21
C ASN A 2 10.67 -7.06 -24.07
N ILE A 3 10.51 -8.33 -23.69
CA ILE A 3 9.64 -9.28 -24.41
C ILE A 3 8.31 -9.55 -23.68
N PHE A 4 8.13 -9.11 -22.43
CA PHE A 4 6.90 -9.37 -21.66
C PHE A 4 5.81 -8.28 -21.57
N PRO A 5 5.92 -7.04 -22.09
CA PRO A 5 4.80 -6.08 -22.02
C PRO A 5 3.95 -5.95 -23.30
N LYS A 6 4.30 -6.58 -24.43
CA LYS A 6 3.59 -6.32 -25.71
C LYS A 6 2.27 -7.08 -25.90
N LEU A 7 2.02 -8.16 -25.17
CA LEU A 7 0.77 -8.93 -25.29
C LEU A 7 -0.40 -8.35 -24.49
N TRP A 8 -0.14 -7.44 -23.55
CA TRP A 8 -1.18 -6.85 -22.67
C TRP A 8 -1.46 -5.37 -22.92
N ALA A 9 -0.54 -4.63 -23.56
CA ALA A 9 -0.71 -3.19 -23.81
C ALA A 9 -1.60 -2.87 -25.04
N ASN A 10 -1.70 -3.78 -26.02
CA ASN A 10 -2.39 -3.51 -27.28
C ASN A 10 -3.92 -3.67 -27.24
N SER A 11 -4.51 -4.01 -26.10
CA SER A 11 -5.97 -4.18 -25.93
C SER A 11 -6.67 -2.99 -25.27
N LEU A 12 -5.96 -1.91 -24.93
CA LEU A 12 -6.49 -0.79 -24.14
C LEU A 12 -6.70 0.53 -24.90
N LEU A 13 -6.65 0.54 -26.24
CA LEU A 13 -7.04 1.71 -27.03
C LEU A 13 -8.53 1.67 -27.36
N PHE A 14 -9.36 2.23 -26.47
CA PHE A 14 -10.70 2.69 -26.84
C PHE A 14 -10.57 4.05 -27.55
N PRO A 15 -11.06 4.24 -28.78
CA PRO A 15 -11.22 5.57 -29.34
C PRO A 15 -12.38 6.26 -28.63
N LEU A 16 -12.09 7.36 -27.92
CA LEU A 16 -13.09 8.33 -27.47
C LEU A 16 -13.73 8.99 -28.71
N ALA A 17 -14.84 8.45 -29.19
CA ALA A 17 -15.66 9.11 -30.19
C ALA A 17 -16.43 10.25 -29.51
N ARG A 18 -16.05 11.50 -29.82
CA ARG A 18 -16.86 12.70 -29.53
C ARG A 18 -18.20 12.56 -30.25
N SER A 19 -19.28 12.40 -29.49
CA SER A 19 -20.64 12.51 -30.03
C SER A 19 -20.94 13.99 -30.31
N GLN A 20 -21.10 14.35 -31.58
CA GLN A 20 -21.61 15.66 -31.98
C GLN A 20 -23.10 15.75 -31.62
N LYS A 21 -23.44 16.70 -30.76
CA LYS A 21 -24.81 17.04 -30.38
C LYS A 21 -25.49 17.70 -31.59
N LYS A 22 -26.40 16.98 -32.24
CA LYS A 22 -27.30 17.52 -33.27
C LYS A 22 -28.69 17.67 -32.63
N GLU A 23 -29.10 18.91 -32.40
CA GLU A 23 -30.46 19.24 -31.96
C GLU A 23 -31.47 18.78 -33.01
N ARG A 24 -32.42 17.94 -32.61
CA ARG A 24 -33.69 17.74 -33.31
C ARG A 24 -34.82 17.66 -32.28
N GLY A 25 -35.90 18.37 -32.59
CA GLY A 25 -37.03 18.69 -31.73
C GLY A 25 -37.88 17.50 -31.29
N GLY A 26 -38.83 17.84 -30.40
CA GLY A 26 -39.54 16.95 -29.49
C GLY A 26 -40.23 15.73 -30.09
N ALA A 27 -39.92 14.59 -29.49
CA ALA A 27 -40.80 13.45 -29.27
C ALA A 27 -40.33 12.82 -27.93
N GLU A 28 -41.25 12.38 -27.07
CA GLU A 28 -40.89 11.61 -25.87
C GLU A 28 -39.97 10.45 -26.26
N PRO A 29 -38.88 10.18 -25.53
CA PRO A 29 -38.00 9.07 -25.88
C PRO A 29 -38.77 7.77 -25.69
N LEU A 30 -39.11 7.12 -26.81
CA LEU A 30 -39.54 5.72 -26.82
C LEU A 30 -38.53 4.92 -25.98
N LEU A 31 -38.98 4.42 -24.83
CA LEU A 31 -38.21 3.49 -24.01
C LEU A 31 -37.75 2.36 -24.92
N PRO A 32 -36.47 1.96 -24.90
CA PRO A 32 -36.01 0.89 -25.76
C PRO A 32 -36.80 -0.39 -25.43
N ASP A 33 -37.49 -0.96 -26.44
CA ASP A 33 -38.32 -2.19 -26.34
C ASP A 33 -37.51 -3.44 -25.93
N PHE A 34 -36.18 -3.30 -25.86
CA PHE A 34 -35.25 -4.32 -25.43
C PHE A 34 -34.05 -3.71 -24.70
N TRP A 35 -33.47 -4.46 -23.76
CA TRP A 35 -32.18 -4.15 -23.13
C TRP A 35 -31.29 -5.39 -23.13
N PHE A 36 -29.99 -5.17 -22.97
CA PHE A 36 -29.05 -6.26 -22.74
C PHE A 36 -28.69 -6.32 -21.27
N GLU A 37 -28.83 -7.50 -20.67
CA GLU A 37 -28.31 -7.79 -19.35
C GLU A 37 -27.27 -8.91 -19.41
N THR A 38 -26.34 -8.91 -18.46
CA THR A 38 -25.34 -9.97 -18.35
C THR A 38 -25.51 -10.65 -17.01
N VAL A 39 -25.98 -11.89 -17.03
CA VAL A 39 -26.16 -12.73 -15.85
C VAL A 39 -25.17 -13.88 -15.95
N ASP A 40 -24.34 -14.08 -14.92
CA ASP A 40 -23.36 -15.18 -14.86
C ASP A 40 -22.45 -15.32 -16.10
N SER A 41 -22.01 -14.19 -16.66
CA SER A 41 -21.18 -14.10 -17.88
C SER A 41 -21.91 -14.46 -19.20
N VAL A 42 -23.23 -14.62 -19.19
CA VAL A 42 -24.07 -14.82 -20.38
C VAL A 42 -24.79 -13.51 -20.71
N LYS A 43 -24.59 -12.99 -21.93
CA LYS A 43 -25.31 -11.82 -22.41
C LYS A 43 -26.69 -12.23 -22.90
N GLN A 44 -27.72 -11.67 -22.29
CA GLN A 44 -29.12 -11.92 -22.60
C GLN A 44 -29.72 -10.64 -23.20
N GLU A 45 -30.50 -10.80 -24.26
CA GLU A 45 -31.38 -9.77 -24.79
C GLU A 45 -32.76 -9.97 -24.17
N CYS A 46 -33.17 -9.03 -23.36
CA CYS A 46 -34.48 -9.01 -22.71
C CYS A 46 -35.38 -8.05 -23.48
N ARG A 47 -36.55 -8.52 -23.90
CA ARG A 47 -37.56 -7.70 -24.60
C ARG A 47 -38.95 -8.01 -24.08
N PHE A 48 -39.82 -7.01 -24.06
CA PHE A 48 -41.25 -7.25 -23.84
C PHE A 48 -41.95 -7.55 -25.17
N ASP A 49 -42.82 -8.56 -25.18
CA ASP A 49 -43.74 -8.78 -26.30
C ASP A 49 -44.89 -7.75 -26.27
N ALA A 50 -45.68 -7.67 -27.34
CA ALA A 50 -46.82 -6.75 -27.44
C ALA A 50 -47.94 -7.02 -26.40
N LEU A 51 -47.83 -8.10 -25.63
CA LEU A 51 -48.73 -8.51 -24.56
C LEU A 51 -48.10 -8.32 -23.16
N GLY A 52 -46.93 -7.69 -23.06
CA GLY A 52 -46.23 -7.40 -21.81
C GLY A 52 -45.46 -8.58 -21.20
N ARG A 53 -45.24 -9.68 -21.94
CA ARG A 53 -44.45 -10.83 -21.46
C ARG A 53 -42.98 -10.66 -21.79
N LEU A 54 -42.12 -10.98 -20.82
CA LEU A 54 -40.68 -10.93 -20.96
C LEU A 54 -40.17 -12.12 -21.79
N SER A 55 -39.49 -11.83 -22.91
CA SER A 55 -38.74 -12.79 -23.71
C SER A 55 -37.25 -12.54 -23.49
N VAL A 56 -36.52 -13.61 -23.13
CA VAL A 56 -35.08 -13.58 -22.85
C VAL A 56 -34.38 -14.45 -23.89
N ASN A 57 -33.60 -13.82 -24.78
CA ASN A 57 -32.81 -14.52 -25.78
C ASN A 57 -31.33 -14.51 -25.39
N VAL A 58 -30.72 -15.68 -25.32
CA VAL A 58 -29.27 -15.79 -25.11
C VAL A 58 -28.57 -15.37 -26.40
N VAL A 59 -27.83 -14.26 -26.35
CA VAL A 59 -27.08 -13.77 -27.51
C VAL A 59 -25.83 -14.62 -27.67
N HIS A 60 -25.72 -15.35 -28.78
CA HIS A 60 -24.49 -16.08 -29.11
C HIS A 60 -23.30 -15.12 -29.18
N ASP A 61 -22.27 -15.40 -28.38
CA ASP A 61 -21.10 -14.55 -28.23
C ASP A 61 -20.14 -14.73 -29.43
N PHE A 62 -20.27 -13.86 -30.43
CA PHE A 62 -19.40 -13.82 -31.62
C PHE A 62 -17.99 -13.25 -31.35
N ARG A 63 -17.61 -12.96 -30.09
CA ARG A 63 -16.27 -12.45 -29.78
C ARG A 63 -15.18 -13.50 -30.08
N PRO A 64 -13.99 -13.06 -30.53
CA PRO A 64 -12.82 -13.92 -30.67
C PRO A 64 -12.51 -14.69 -29.37
N VAL A 65 -12.02 -15.93 -29.48
CA VAL A 65 -11.73 -16.81 -28.33
C VAL A 65 -10.82 -16.12 -27.29
N TYR A 66 -9.82 -15.37 -27.75
CA TYR A 66 -8.93 -14.64 -26.85
C TYR A 66 -9.68 -13.59 -26.02
N ARG A 67 -10.64 -12.85 -26.61
CA ARG A 67 -11.45 -11.88 -25.86
C ARG A 67 -12.34 -12.58 -24.85
N ARG A 68 -12.94 -13.72 -25.21
CA ARG A 68 -13.75 -14.51 -24.29
C ARG A 68 -12.95 -14.99 -23.08
N VAL A 69 -11.75 -15.53 -23.30
CA VAL A 69 -10.87 -15.98 -22.22
C VAL A 69 -10.44 -14.80 -21.34
N VAL A 70 -10.07 -13.68 -21.94
CA VAL A 70 -9.67 -12.47 -21.21
C VAL A 70 -10.84 -11.90 -20.40
N ASP A 71 -12.02 -11.76 -20.99
CA ASP A 71 -13.21 -11.24 -20.33
C ASP A 71 -13.66 -12.19 -19.20
N SER A 72 -13.64 -13.51 -19.42
CA SER A 72 -13.91 -14.48 -18.36
C SER A 72 -12.89 -14.40 -17.22
N PHE A 73 -11.61 -14.16 -17.53
CA PHE A 73 -10.58 -13.95 -16.51
C PHE A 73 -10.86 -12.69 -15.69
N PHE A 74 -11.15 -11.56 -16.34
CA PHE A 74 -11.51 -10.32 -15.65
C PHE A 74 -12.77 -10.51 -14.79
N ASN A 75 -13.84 -11.08 -15.34
CA ASN A 75 -15.07 -11.34 -14.58
C ASN A 75 -14.83 -12.24 -13.35
N LYS A 76 -13.95 -13.24 -13.47
CA LYS A 76 -13.67 -14.17 -12.37
C LYS A 76 -12.77 -13.55 -11.31
N PHE A 77 -11.71 -12.85 -11.71
CA PHE A 77 -10.60 -12.45 -10.85
C PHE A 77 -10.54 -10.97 -10.51
N PHE A 78 -11.32 -10.12 -11.16
CA PHE A 78 -11.42 -8.69 -10.84
C PHE A 78 -12.74 -8.36 -10.14
N PRO A 79 -12.79 -7.24 -9.40
CA PRO A 79 -14.01 -6.77 -8.74
C PRO A 79 -15.14 -6.52 -9.72
N SER A 80 -16.35 -6.68 -9.23
CA SER A 80 -17.59 -6.37 -9.94
C SER A 80 -17.59 -4.91 -10.36
N GLY A 81 -17.91 -4.63 -11.63
CA GLY A 81 -17.87 -3.26 -12.18
C GLY A 81 -16.47 -2.73 -12.53
N TYR A 82 -15.43 -3.58 -12.50
CA TYR A 82 -14.11 -3.20 -13.02
C TYR A 82 -14.20 -2.77 -14.49
N PRO A 83 -13.51 -1.68 -14.92
CA PRO A 83 -12.52 -0.89 -14.19
C PRO A 83 -13.06 0.27 -13.34
N TYR A 84 -14.36 0.56 -13.40
CA TYR A 84 -14.93 1.77 -12.79
C TYR A 84 -15.08 1.67 -11.26
N SER A 85 -15.25 0.44 -10.75
CA SER A 85 -15.44 0.16 -9.33
C SER A 85 -14.18 0.25 -8.46
N VAL A 86 -13.01 0.60 -9.01
CA VAL A 86 -11.75 0.70 -8.25
C VAL A 86 -11.01 2.00 -8.51
N ASN A 87 -10.17 2.42 -7.58
CA ASN A 87 -9.24 3.54 -7.81
C ASN A 87 -8.12 3.14 -8.79
N GLU A 88 -7.51 4.16 -9.38
CA GLU A 88 -6.43 3.99 -10.37
C GLU A 88 -5.25 3.20 -9.83
N GLY A 89 -4.58 2.46 -10.71
CA GLY A 89 -3.41 1.64 -10.36
C GLY A 89 -3.74 0.21 -9.95
N TYR A 90 -5.02 -0.15 -9.74
CA TYR A 90 -5.40 -1.51 -9.31
C TYR A 90 -4.94 -2.62 -10.27
N LEU A 91 -4.94 -2.37 -11.58
CA LEU A 91 -4.45 -3.33 -12.57
C LEU A 91 -2.96 -3.60 -12.40
N THR A 92 -2.16 -2.54 -12.33
CA THR A 92 -0.71 -2.60 -12.17
C THR A 92 -0.35 -3.27 -10.84
N TYR A 93 -1.03 -2.87 -9.77
CA TYR A 93 -0.95 -3.52 -8.47
C TYR A 93 -1.20 -5.02 -8.56
N THR A 94 -2.28 -5.43 -9.22
CA THR A 94 -2.67 -6.83 -9.37
C THR A 94 -1.66 -7.64 -10.19
N GLN A 95 -1.09 -7.06 -11.24
CA GLN A 95 -0.06 -7.71 -12.06
C GLN A 95 1.22 -7.97 -11.25
N PHE A 96 1.68 -6.99 -10.49
CA PHE A 96 2.88 -7.15 -9.67
C PHE A 96 2.64 -8.04 -8.45
N ARG A 97 1.43 -8.03 -7.89
CA ARG A 97 0.99 -9.01 -6.89
C ARG A 97 1.03 -10.44 -7.42
N ALA A 98 0.57 -10.67 -8.65
CA ALA A 98 0.65 -11.99 -9.27
C ALA A 98 2.11 -12.46 -9.39
N LEU A 99 3.01 -11.58 -9.85
CA LEU A 99 4.45 -11.86 -9.93
C LEU A 99 5.05 -12.13 -8.54
N GLN A 100 4.66 -11.35 -7.53
CA GLN A 100 5.08 -11.52 -6.15
C GLN A 100 4.71 -12.92 -5.65
N HIS A 101 3.42 -13.27 -5.66
CA HIS A 101 2.95 -14.56 -5.13
C HIS A 101 3.55 -15.74 -5.86
N PHE A 102 3.69 -15.64 -7.19
CA PHE A 102 4.36 -16.66 -7.99
C PHE A 102 5.83 -16.89 -7.56
N SER A 103 6.62 -15.81 -7.46
CA SER A 103 8.04 -15.91 -7.11
C SER A 103 8.26 -16.32 -5.66
N SER A 104 7.48 -15.75 -4.72
CA SER A 104 7.50 -16.10 -3.29
C SER A 104 7.13 -17.56 -3.06
N ALA A 105 6.08 -18.07 -3.73
CA ALA A 105 5.67 -19.46 -3.62
C ALA A 105 6.74 -20.41 -4.19
N THR A 106 7.35 -20.07 -5.34
CA THR A 106 8.48 -20.83 -5.90
C THR A 106 9.63 -20.90 -4.90
N LEU A 107 10.00 -19.77 -4.31
CA LEU A 107 11.08 -19.67 -3.32
C LEU A 107 10.75 -20.47 -2.04
N SER A 108 9.49 -20.49 -1.60
CA SER A 108 9.04 -21.24 -0.42
C SER A 108 9.25 -22.75 -0.57
N VAL A 109 9.07 -23.32 -1.76
CA VAL A 109 9.34 -24.75 -2.02
C VAL A 109 10.83 -25.06 -1.84
N LEU A 110 11.71 -24.20 -2.36
CA LEU A 110 13.16 -24.37 -2.20
C LEU A 110 13.58 -24.26 -0.73
N SER A 111 12.96 -23.32 0.00
CA SER A 111 13.11 -23.14 1.45
C SER A 111 12.77 -24.42 2.22
N THR A 112 11.59 -24.99 1.95
CA THR A 112 11.12 -26.23 2.60
C THR A 112 12.03 -27.41 2.26
N GLN A 113 12.42 -27.56 0.99
CA GLN A 113 13.35 -28.62 0.58
C GLN A 113 14.69 -28.53 1.34
N SER A 114 15.27 -27.32 1.44
CA SER A 114 16.52 -27.11 2.19
C SER A 114 16.37 -27.41 3.67
N LEU A 115 15.28 -26.96 4.31
CA LEU A 115 15.01 -27.26 5.72
C LEU A 115 14.92 -28.76 6.00
N LEU A 116 14.18 -29.50 5.17
CA LEU A 116 14.03 -30.94 5.31
C LEU A 116 15.38 -31.66 5.14
N PHE A 117 16.17 -31.22 4.15
CA PHE A 117 17.50 -31.76 3.92
C PHE A 117 18.43 -31.48 5.11
N ALA A 118 18.50 -30.23 5.59
CA ALA A 118 19.32 -29.84 6.74
C ALA A 118 18.92 -30.59 8.02
N ALA A 119 17.62 -30.79 8.25
CA ALA A 119 17.12 -31.57 9.36
C ALA A 119 17.56 -33.04 9.28
N GLY A 120 17.54 -33.63 8.08
CA GLY A 120 17.98 -35.01 7.82
C GLY A 120 19.48 -35.24 7.95
N LEU A 121 20.32 -34.19 7.84
CA LEU A 121 21.77 -34.28 8.01
C LEU A 121 22.21 -34.41 9.49
N ARG A 122 21.32 -34.21 10.46
CA ARG A 122 21.67 -34.24 11.88
C ARG A 122 21.59 -35.67 12.42
N PRO A 123 22.67 -36.21 13.03
CA PRO A 123 22.67 -37.53 13.66
C PRO A 123 21.99 -37.48 15.04
N THR A 124 20.77 -36.94 15.10
CA THR A 124 20.00 -36.76 16.34
C THR A 124 18.79 -37.70 16.36
N PRO A 125 18.44 -38.28 17.52
CA PRO A 125 17.23 -39.08 17.66
C PRO A 125 15.98 -38.33 17.16
N ALA A 126 14.98 -39.08 16.68
CA ALA A 126 13.74 -38.49 16.14
C ALA A 126 13.07 -37.53 17.13
N GLN A 127 13.12 -37.84 18.44
CA GLN A 127 12.59 -36.99 19.51
C GLN A 127 13.32 -35.63 19.59
N THR A 128 14.66 -35.62 19.59
CA THR A 128 15.46 -34.39 19.61
C THR A 128 15.25 -33.54 18.36
N THR A 129 15.09 -34.22 17.22
CA THR A 129 14.74 -33.57 15.95
C THR A 129 13.37 -32.90 16.05
N ALA A 130 12.36 -33.59 16.58
CA ALA A 130 11.02 -33.04 16.79
C ALA A 130 11.03 -31.82 17.75
N VAL A 131 11.77 -31.88 18.85
CA VAL A 131 11.94 -30.72 19.76
C VAL A 131 12.56 -29.53 19.03
N SER A 132 13.58 -29.76 18.19
CA SER A 132 14.18 -28.69 17.38
C SER A 132 13.17 -28.05 16.43
N TRP A 133 12.28 -28.84 15.82
CA TRP A 133 11.21 -28.33 14.95
C TRP A 133 10.20 -27.48 15.73
N VAL A 134 9.76 -27.93 16.90
CA VAL A 134 8.85 -27.17 17.76
C VAL A 134 9.50 -25.86 18.23
N LEU A 135 10.77 -25.89 18.64
CA LEU A 135 11.49 -24.69 19.06
C LEU A 135 11.66 -23.70 17.89
N LYS A 136 12.04 -24.19 16.71
CA LYS A 136 12.10 -23.41 15.47
C LYS A 136 10.75 -22.75 15.15
N ASP A 137 9.65 -23.49 15.27
CA ASP A 137 8.30 -22.95 15.00
C ASP A 137 7.82 -22.00 16.11
N GLY A 138 8.22 -22.22 17.36
CA GLY A 138 8.03 -21.30 18.48
C GLY A 138 8.62 -19.92 18.21
N MET A 139 9.77 -19.85 17.55
CA MET A 139 10.39 -18.57 17.16
C MET A 139 9.52 -17.75 16.20
N GLN A 140 8.73 -18.40 15.33
CA GLN A 140 7.78 -17.69 14.49
C GLN A 140 6.70 -16.98 15.31
N HIS A 141 6.22 -17.60 16.39
CA HIS A 141 5.26 -16.97 17.30
C HIS A 141 5.88 -15.81 18.09
N ALA A 142 7.13 -15.95 18.53
CA ALA A 142 7.87 -14.85 19.16
C ALA A 142 7.98 -13.63 18.23
N GLY A 143 8.32 -13.86 16.95
CA GLY A 143 8.36 -12.80 15.93
C GLY A 143 7.01 -12.10 15.76
N LYS A 144 5.91 -12.86 15.73
CA LYS A 144 4.54 -12.30 15.66
C LYS A 144 4.23 -11.38 16.86
N LEU A 145 4.58 -11.82 18.08
CA LEU A 145 4.33 -11.06 19.32
C LEU A 145 5.14 -9.76 19.41
N ILE A 146 6.37 -9.75 18.92
CA ILE A 146 7.20 -8.54 18.89
C ILE A 146 6.66 -7.54 17.86
N CYS A 147 6.30 -8.05 16.67
CA CYS A 147 5.81 -7.22 15.58
C CYS A 147 4.44 -6.58 15.87
N SER A 148 3.58 -7.22 16.68
CA SER A 148 2.24 -6.69 17.00
C SER A 148 2.27 -5.33 17.71
N LYS A 149 3.34 -5.02 18.45
CA LYS A 149 3.53 -3.71 19.11
C LYS A 149 3.74 -2.55 18.13
N MET A 150 3.93 -2.84 16.85
CA MET A 150 4.27 -1.87 15.81
C MET A 150 3.08 -1.51 14.90
N GLY A 151 1.86 -1.96 15.23
CA GLY A 151 0.65 -1.77 14.42
C GLY A 151 0.40 -0.31 14.00
N ALA A 152 0.50 0.65 14.93
CA ALA A 152 0.31 2.07 14.60
C ALA A 152 1.29 2.58 13.53
N ARG A 153 2.54 2.06 13.52
CA ARG A 153 3.53 2.40 12.49
C ARG A 153 3.16 1.80 11.14
N MET A 154 2.57 0.60 11.14
CA MET A 154 2.09 -0.07 9.92
C MET A 154 0.90 0.64 9.30
N ASP A 155 -0.01 1.19 10.12
CA ASP A 155 -1.12 2.00 9.62
C ASP A 155 -0.63 3.33 9.01
N SER A 156 0.38 3.95 9.63
CA SER A 156 0.98 5.21 9.16
C SER A 156 1.72 5.06 7.83
N GLU A 157 2.53 3.99 7.68
CA GLU A 157 3.39 3.76 6.51
C GLU A 157 3.16 2.38 5.87
N PRO A 158 1.94 2.08 5.37
CA PRO A 158 1.58 0.72 4.98
C PRO A 158 2.38 0.19 3.79
N LYS A 159 2.77 1.07 2.86
CA LYS A 159 3.58 0.71 1.68
C LYS A 159 4.98 0.25 2.08
N SER A 160 5.66 1.04 2.91
CA SER A 160 7.01 0.74 3.39
C SER A 160 7.03 -0.49 4.29
N TRP A 161 6.01 -0.64 5.15
CA TRP A 161 5.87 -1.83 5.99
C TRP A 161 5.56 -3.11 5.20
N ARG A 162 4.85 -3.01 4.07
CA ARG A 162 4.68 -4.15 3.17
C ARG A 162 6.02 -4.58 2.57
N ILE A 163 6.79 -3.64 2.00
CA ILE A 163 8.13 -3.94 1.47
C ILE A 163 9.04 -4.54 2.55
N PHE A 164 9.04 -3.95 3.75
CA PHE A 164 9.82 -4.48 4.88
C PHE A 164 9.39 -5.89 5.28
N ALA A 165 8.08 -6.19 5.26
CA ALA A 165 7.57 -7.52 5.53
C ALA A 165 8.13 -8.54 4.53
N ASP A 166 8.07 -8.25 3.24
CA ASP A 166 8.54 -9.16 2.20
C ASP A 166 10.07 -9.29 2.19
N VAL A 167 10.82 -8.23 2.54
CA VAL A 167 12.28 -8.31 2.79
C VAL A 167 12.59 -9.25 3.97
N LEU A 168 11.87 -9.14 5.09
CA LEU A 168 12.05 -10.04 6.23
C LEU A 168 11.66 -11.49 5.89
N TYR A 169 10.62 -11.67 5.08
CA TYR A 169 10.19 -12.99 4.64
C TYR A 169 11.27 -13.66 3.77
N ASP A 170 11.84 -12.90 2.82
CA ASP A 170 12.92 -13.38 1.96
C ASP A 170 14.20 -13.61 2.73
N PHE A 171 14.53 -12.76 3.69
CA PHE A 171 15.65 -12.98 4.61
C PHE A 171 15.49 -14.30 5.36
N GLY A 172 14.32 -14.54 5.95
CA GLY A 172 14.06 -15.80 6.66
C GLY A 172 14.09 -17.01 5.74
N THR A 173 13.59 -16.87 4.52
CA THR A 173 13.67 -17.90 3.49
C THR A 173 15.11 -18.18 3.04
N GLY A 174 15.93 -17.13 2.91
CA GLY A 174 17.35 -17.26 2.61
C GLY A 174 18.10 -18.03 3.69
N LEU A 175 17.82 -17.77 4.98
CA LEU A 175 18.40 -18.52 6.10
C LEU A 175 18.01 -20.00 6.04
N GLU A 176 16.76 -20.30 5.72
CA GLU A 176 16.31 -21.69 5.53
C GLU A 176 17.01 -22.38 4.35
N ILE A 177 17.17 -21.68 3.22
CA ILE A 177 17.91 -22.19 2.05
C ILE A 177 19.38 -22.44 2.40
N PHE A 178 19.97 -21.59 3.23
CA PHE A 178 21.36 -21.65 3.69
C PHE A 178 21.60 -22.73 4.76
N SER A 179 20.56 -23.12 5.52
CA SER A 179 20.67 -24.04 6.66
C SER A 179 21.42 -25.36 6.39
N PRO A 180 21.37 -26.00 5.19
CA PRO A 180 22.17 -27.19 4.90
C PRO A 180 23.68 -26.99 4.99
N LEU A 181 24.18 -25.77 4.83
CA LEU A 181 25.61 -25.45 4.89
C LEU A 181 26.13 -25.37 6.33
N CYS A 182 25.23 -25.24 7.30
CA CYS A 182 25.57 -25.15 8.72
C CYS A 182 24.66 -26.06 9.56
N PRO A 183 24.69 -27.40 9.35
CA PRO A 183 23.77 -28.32 10.02
C PRO A 183 23.94 -28.33 11.56
N HIS A 184 25.13 -27.95 12.05
CA HIS A 184 25.43 -27.80 13.47
C HIS A 184 24.78 -26.57 14.12
N LEU A 185 24.39 -25.55 13.32
CA LEU A 185 23.65 -24.35 13.76
C LEU A 185 22.21 -24.34 13.23
N PHE A 186 21.67 -25.52 12.91
CA PHE A 186 20.36 -25.62 12.27
C PHE A 186 19.28 -24.89 13.07
N LEU A 187 19.26 -25.06 14.40
CA LEU A 187 18.20 -24.49 15.23
C LEU A 187 18.28 -22.96 15.28
N GLU A 188 19.48 -22.41 15.33
CA GLU A 188 19.76 -20.98 15.36
C GLU A 188 19.41 -20.33 14.03
N VAL A 189 19.91 -20.90 12.92
CA VAL A 189 19.67 -20.37 11.57
C VAL A 189 18.20 -20.50 11.17
N ALA A 190 17.62 -21.68 11.34
CA ALA A 190 16.22 -21.92 10.99
C ALA A 190 15.25 -21.20 11.95
N GLY A 191 15.59 -21.14 13.24
CA GLY A 191 14.82 -20.41 14.24
C GLY A 191 14.81 -18.90 13.99
N LEU A 192 15.96 -18.31 13.65
CA LEU A 192 16.05 -16.90 13.24
C LEU A 192 15.27 -16.66 11.94
N GLY A 193 15.33 -17.59 10.98
CA GLY A 193 14.53 -17.50 9.75
C GLY A 193 13.04 -17.49 10.02
N ASN A 194 12.56 -18.40 10.87
CA ASN A 194 11.16 -18.46 11.29
C ASN A 194 10.74 -17.22 12.10
N PHE A 195 11.62 -16.70 12.96
CA PHE A 195 11.38 -15.44 13.68
C PHE A 195 11.12 -14.28 12.71
N ALA A 196 11.99 -14.11 11.71
CA ALA A 196 11.85 -13.08 10.68
C ALA A 196 10.55 -13.25 9.88
N LYS A 197 10.23 -14.48 9.45
CA LYS A 197 8.95 -14.81 8.79
C LYS A 197 7.75 -14.53 9.69
N GLY A 198 7.87 -14.76 10.99
CA GLY A 198 6.85 -14.44 11.99
C GLY A 198 6.50 -12.95 12.02
N MET A 199 7.53 -12.10 12.03
CA MET A 199 7.36 -10.64 11.92
C MET A 199 6.76 -10.24 10.58
N ALA A 200 7.29 -10.79 9.47
CA ALA A 200 6.81 -10.53 8.12
C ALA A 200 5.31 -10.81 7.97
N VAL A 201 4.83 -11.94 8.47
CA VAL A 201 3.41 -12.32 8.38
C VAL A 201 2.50 -11.30 9.08
N VAL A 202 2.90 -10.77 10.25
CA VAL A 202 2.11 -9.75 10.95
C VAL A 202 2.10 -8.45 10.16
N ALA A 203 3.26 -7.97 9.73
CA ALA A 203 3.36 -6.73 8.96
C ALA A 203 2.58 -6.80 7.62
N ALA A 204 2.70 -7.90 6.88
CA ALA A 204 1.98 -8.11 5.63
C ALA A 204 0.45 -8.12 5.85
N ARG A 205 -0.03 -8.78 6.91
CA ARG A 205 -1.46 -8.84 7.26
C ARG A 205 -2.00 -7.49 7.74
N ALA A 206 -1.28 -6.80 8.62
CA ALA A 206 -1.69 -5.51 9.15
C ALA A 206 -1.84 -4.44 8.06
N THR A 207 -0.91 -4.42 7.10
CA THR A 207 -0.93 -3.47 5.98
C THR A 207 -1.99 -3.78 4.91
N ARG A 208 -2.63 -4.96 4.97
CA ARG A 208 -3.57 -5.39 3.95
C ARG A 208 -4.81 -4.50 3.87
N LEU A 209 -5.46 -4.25 5.00
CA LEU A 209 -6.66 -3.42 5.06
C LEU A 209 -6.44 -2.02 4.50
N PRO A 210 -5.45 -1.22 4.95
CA PRO A 210 -5.25 0.13 4.41
C PRO A 210 -4.93 0.13 2.90
N ILE A 211 -4.20 -0.89 2.41
CA ILE A 211 -3.91 -1.03 0.98
C ILE A 211 -5.18 -1.29 0.17
N TYR A 212 -5.99 -2.30 0.53
CA TYR A 212 -7.22 -2.60 -0.22
C TYR A 212 -8.27 -1.49 -0.08
N SER A 213 -8.36 -0.87 1.09
CA SER A 213 -9.23 0.29 1.31
C SER A 213 -8.90 1.44 0.36
N SER A 214 -7.61 1.65 0.05
CA SER A 214 -7.20 2.68 -0.91
C SER A 214 -7.67 2.43 -2.35
N PHE A 215 -8.03 1.19 -2.70
CA PHE A 215 -8.60 0.85 -4.01
C PHE A 215 -10.12 0.82 -4.02
N ALA A 216 -10.76 0.75 -2.86
CA ALA A 216 -12.20 0.56 -2.74
C ALA A 216 -12.98 1.80 -3.22
N LYS A 217 -14.06 1.54 -3.95
CA LYS A 217 -15.12 2.52 -4.26
C LYS A 217 -16.47 1.88 -3.96
N GLU A 218 -17.48 2.71 -3.69
CA GLU A 218 -18.88 2.25 -3.56
C GLU A 218 -19.07 1.11 -2.52
N GLY A 219 -18.22 1.05 -1.49
CA GLY A 219 -18.31 0.01 -0.45
C GLY A 219 -17.89 -1.41 -0.88
N ASN A 220 -17.21 -1.58 -2.03
CA ASN A 220 -16.82 -2.88 -2.58
C ASN A 220 -15.61 -3.56 -1.91
N LEU A 221 -15.29 -3.21 -0.67
CA LEU A 221 -14.06 -3.67 0.01
C LEU A 221 -13.99 -5.19 0.10
N SER A 222 -15.09 -5.86 0.44
CA SER A 222 -15.13 -7.32 0.55
C SER A 222 -14.87 -8.04 -0.77
N ASP A 223 -15.39 -7.50 -1.89
CA ASP A 223 -15.16 -8.06 -3.23
C ASP A 223 -13.69 -7.91 -3.63
N LEU A 224 -13.11 -6.72 -3.38
CA LEU A 224 -11.68 -6.48 -3.55
C LEU A 224 -10.81 -7.49 -2.79
N PHE A 225 -11.14 -7.78 -1.53
CA PHE A 225 -10.43 -8.80 -0.74
C PHE A 225 -10.55 -10.20 -1.35
N ALA A 226 -11.78 -10.62 -1.71
CA ALA A 226 -12.02 -11.94 -2.28
C ALA A 226 -11.30 -12.15 -3.61
N LYS A 227 -11.37 -11.17 -4.51
CA LYS A 227 -10.74 -11.18 -5.83
C LYS A 227 -9.22 -11.13 -5.74
N GLY A 228 -8.71 -10.32 -4.82
CA GLY A 228 -7.28 -10.29 -4.53
C GLY A 228 -6.76 -11.62 -3.98
N GLU A 229 -7.48 -12.28 -3.06
CA GLU A 229 -7.12 -13.64 -2.60
C GLU A 229 -7.18 -14.69 -3.71
N ALA A 230 -8.16 -14.60 -4.61
CA ALA A 230 -8.27 -15.53 -5.73
C ALA A 230 -7.04 -15.44 -6.65
N ILE A 231 -6.58 -14.22 -6.96
CA ILE A 231 -5.36 -14.00 -7.75
C ILE A 231 -4.13 -14.50 -7.01
N SER A 232 -3.96 -14.14 -5.73
CA SER A 232 -2.85 -14.61 -4.90
C SER A 232 -2.79 -16.14 -4.87
N THR A 233 -3.93 -16.80 -4.68
CA THR A 233 -4.04 -18.28 -4.65
C THR A 233 -3.65 -18.91 -5.98
N LEU A 234 -4.19 -18.40 -7.11
CA LEU A 234 -3.87 -18.92 -8.44
C LEU A 234 -2.36 -18.89 -8.71
N PHE A 235 -1.72 -17.74 -8.47
CA PHE A 235 -0.29 -17.58 -8.75
C PHE A 235 0.60 -18.30 -7.72
N ASN A 236 0.14 -18.47 -6.47
CA ASN A 236 0.81 -19.34 -5.51
C ASN A 236 0.87 -20.79 -6.03
N VAL A 237 -0.25 -21.34 -6.52
CA VAL A 237 -0.29 -22.71 -7.05
C VAL A 237 0.66 -22.88 -8.24
N LEU A 238 0.66 -21.92 -9.18
CA LEU A 238 1.58 -21.92 -10.30
C LEU A 238 3.05 -21.85 -9.85
N GLY A 239 3.35 -21.01 -8.85
CA GLY A 239 4.68 -20.88 -8.26
C GLY A 239 5.14 -22.14 -7.55
N ILE A 240 4.26 -22.82 -6.81
CA ILE A 240 4.57 -24.14 -6.22
C ILE A 240 4.93 -25.16 -7.30
N GLY A 241 4.16 -25.20 -8.39
CA GLY A 241 4.44 -26.09 -9.52
C GLY A 241 5.83 -25.86 -10.12
N LEU A 242 6.21 -24.59 -10.36
CA LEU A 242 7.55 -24.25 -10.80
C LEU A 242 8.61 -24.59 -9.74
N GLY A 243 8.32 -24.32 -8.47
CA GLY A 243 9.23 -24.61 -7.35
C GLY A 243 9.58 -26.09 -7.26
N ILE A 244 8.60 -26.99 -7.43
CA ILE A 244 8.80 -28.44 -7.46
C ILE A 244 9.65 -28.85 -8.67
N GLN A 245 9.36 -28.30 -9.85
CA GLN A 245 10.13 -28.55 -11.06
C GLN A 245 11.60 -28.11 -10.89
N LEU A 246 11.85 -26.94 -10.30
CA LEU A 246 13.19 -26.45 -10.03
C LEU A 246 13.91 -27.29 -8.97
N ALA A 247 13.21 -27.64 -7.87
CA ALA A 247 13.72 -28.46 -6.77
C ALA A 247 14.19 -29.85 -7.22
N SER A 248 13.53 -30.42 -8.23
CA SER A 248 13.86 -31.72 -8.83
C SER A 248 14.90 -31.65 -9.96
N THR A 249 15.27 -30.45 -10.42
CA THR A 249 16.23 -30.24 -11.51
C THR A 249 17.44 -29.45 -11.02
N VAL A 250 17.56 -28.18 -11.39
CA VAL A 250 18.73 -27.31 -11.13
C VAL A 250 18.93 -27.10 -9.62
N CYS A 251 17.85 -26.99 -8.85
CA CYS A 251 17.90 -26.78 -7.41
C CYS A 251 17.99 -28.09 -6.61
N SER A 252 18.23 -29.24 -7.24
CA SER A 252 18.60 -30.46 -6.51
C SER A 252 19.91 -30.25 -5.73
N SER A 253 20.87 -29.55 -6.33
CA SER A 253 22.14 -29.14 -5.72
C SER A 253 22.01 -27.88 -4.85
N ILE A 254 22.89 -27.74 -3.85
CA ILE A 254 22.96 -26.51 -3.04
C ILE A 254 23.43 -25.31 -3.87
N GLN A 255 24.37 -25.51 -4.80
CA GLN A 255 24.87 -24.46 -5.70
C GLN A 255 23.75 -23.87 -6.54
N GLY A 256 22.88 -24.72 -7.11
CA GLY A 256 21.70 -24.27 -7.85
C GLY A 256 20.76 -23.43 -7.00
N LYS A 257 20.48 -23.86 -5.76
CA LYS A 257 19.65 -23.09 -4.81
C LYS A 257 20.28 -21.73 -4.47
N MET A 258 21.59 -21.66 -4.30
CA MET A 258 22.31 -20.42 -3.98
C MET A 258 22.33 -19.41 -5.15
N ILE A 259 22.04 -19.84 -6.37
CA ILE A 259 21.89 -18.96 -7.54
C ILE A 259 20.42 -18.60 -7.75
N VAL A 260 19.54 -19.62 -7.81
CA VAL A 260 18.12 -19.44 -8.12
C VAL A 260 17.38 -18.71 -7.00
N GLY A 261 17.71 -19.00 -5.73
CA GLY A 261 17.08 -18.38 -4.57
C GLY A 261 17.19 -16.85 -4.57
N PRO A 262 18.40 -16.26 -4.64
CA PRO A 262 18.57 -14.82 -4.74
C PRO A 262 17.91 -14.18 -5.96
N VAL A 263 17.89 -14.87 -7.12
CA VAL A 263 17.20 -14.37 -8.32
C VAL A 263 15.69 -14.31 -8.10
N LEU A 264 15.09 -15.36 -7.54
CA LEU A 264 13.67 -15.38 -7.22
C LEU A 264 13.32 -14.34 -6.15
N SER A 265 14.17 -14.16 -5.13
CA SER A 265 14.01 -13.11 -4.13
C SER A 265 14.08 -11.71 -4.74
N ALA A 266 15.03 -11.45 -5.66
CA ALA A 266 15.10 -10.17 -6.37
C ALA A 266 13.84 -9.89 -7.20
N VAL A 267 13.30 -10.91 -7.89
CA VAL A 267 12.03 -10.81 -8.63
C VAL A 267 10.86 -10.55 -7.67
N HIS A 268 10.83 -11.23 -6.53
CA HIS A 268 9.82 -11.07 -5.50
C HIS A 268 9.81 -9.64 -4.95
N LEU A 269 10.95 -9.14 -4.48
CA LEU A 269 11.09 -7.77 -3.94
C LEU A 269 10.85 -6.69 -4.99
N TYR A 270 11.24 -6.93 -6.24
CA TYR A 270 10.87 -6.03 -7.35
C TYR A 270 9.35 -5.97 -7.53
N GLY A 271 8.68 -7.13 -7.55
CA GLY A 271 7.23 -7.24 -7.60
C GLY A 271 6.55 -6.42 -6.49
N VAL A 272 6.92 -6.65 -5.23
CA VAL A 272 6.37 -5.92 -4.08
C VAL A 272 6.60 -4.42 -4.20
N THR A 273 7.79 -4.01 -4.62
CA THR A 273 8.12 -2.58 -4.76
C THR A 273 7.24 -1.90 -5.81
N GLN A 274 7.01 -2.55 -6.95
CA GLN A 274 6.14 -2.00 -8.00
C GLN A 274 4.66 -2.08 -7.62
N GLU A 275 4.22 -3.16 -6.95
CA GLU A 275 2.88 -3.29 -6.37
C GLU A 275 2.60 -2.12 -5.42
N MET A 276 3.50 -1.85 -4.48
CA MET A 276 3.35 -0.75 -3.54
C MET A 276 3.40 0.60 -4.24
N ARG A 277 4.30 0.82 -5.21
CA ARG A 277 4.33 2.07 -5.99
C ARG A 277 3.01 2.36 -6.70
N ALA A 278 2.28 1.34 -7.16
CA ALA A 278 1.00 1.48 -7.82
C ALA A 278 -0.19 1.73 -6.86
N THR A 279 0.01 1.64 -5.54
CA THR A 279 -1.06 1.76 -4.54
C THR A 279 -1.35 3.23 -4.17
N PRO A 280 -2.57 3.75 -4.41
CA PRO A 280 -2.92 5.16 -4.19
C PRO A 280 -3.42 5.42 -2.76
N VAL A 281 -2.57 5.26 -1.74
CA VAL A 281 -2.99 5.40 -0.33
C VAL A 281 -3.42 6.84 -0.03
N ASN A 282 -4.68 7.01 0.37
CA ASN A 282 -5.38 8.29 0.48
C ASN A 282 -5.53 8.83 1.92
N THR A 283 -4.96 8.16 2.91
CA THR A 283 -4.85 8.65 4.30
C THR A 283 -3.76 9.72 4.45
N LEU A 284 -3.75 10.47 5.56
CA LEU A 284 -2.66 11.40 5.84
C LEU A 284 -1.63 10.78 6.79
N ASN A 285 -0.35 10.88 6.43
CA ASN A 285 0.80 10.56 7.27
C ASN A 285 1.84 11.70 7.16
N PRO A 286 2.92 11.70 7.94
CA PRO A 286 3.89 12.80 7.92
C PRO A 286 4.45 13.11 6.51
N GLN A 287 4.79 12.08 5.73
CA GLN A 287 5.38 12.25 4.41
C GLN A 287 4.37 12.80 3.39
N ARG A 288 3.20 12.17 3.27
CA ARG A 288 2.14 12.56 2.33
C ARG A 288 1.61 13.95 2.65
N THR A 289 1.41 14.27 3.94
CA THR A 289 1.01 15.62 4.36
C THR A 289 2.05 16.65 3.96
N ALA A 290 3.33 16.39 4.20
CA ALA A 290 4.41 17.29 3.82
C ALA A 290 4.46 17.51 2.29
N MET A 291 4.31 16.45 1.49
CA MET A 291 4.27 16.54 0.03
C MET A 291 3.07 17.35 -0.49
N ILE A 292 1.88 17.12 0.07
CA ILE A 292 0.65 17.85 -0.28
C ILE A 292 0.81 19.35 0.00
N VAL A 293 1.36 19.69 1.16
CA VAL A 293 1.58 21.09 1.57
C VAL A 293 2.65 21.76 0.71
N ALA A 294 3.74 21.06 0.40
CA ALA A 294 4.77 21.57 -0.50
C ALA A 294 4.21 21.83 -1.91
N ASP A 295 3.43 20.91 -2.47
CA ASP A 295 2.82 21.07 -3.79
C ASP A 295 1.86 22.27 -3.82
N PHE A 296 1.01 22.42 -2.80
CA PHE A 296 0.09 23.55 -2.72
C PHE A 296 0.81 24.90 -2.64
N LEU A 297 1.85 25.01 -1.80
CA LEU A 297 2.58 26.27 -1.64
C LEU A 297 3.44 26.63 -2.86
N LYS A 298 3.93 25.64 -3.61
CA LYS A 298 4.77 25.86 -4.80
C LYS A 298 3.98 26.05 -6.09
N ILE A 299 2.97 25.21 -6.31
CA ILE A 299 2.25 25.08 -7.58
C ILE A 299 0.86 25.74 -7.49
N GLY A 300 0.32 25.91 -6.28
CA GLY A 300 -1.05 26.39 -6.07
C GLY A 300 -2.11 25.29 -6.19
N SER A 301 -1.70 24.02 -6.35
CA SER A 301 -2.60 22.89 -6.52
C SER A 301 -2.18 21.67 -5.70
N VAL A 302 -3.16 20.93 -5.17
CA VAL A 302 -2.94 19.66 -4.46
C VAL A 302 -2.93 18.46 -5.44
N SER A 303 -1.90 17.62 -5.34
CA SER A 303 -1.81 16.34 -6.05
C SER A 303 -2.83 15.32 -5.51
N SER A 304 -3.40 14.47 -6.36
CA SER A 304 -4.24 13.36 -5.92
C SER A 304 -3.41 12.21 -5.33
N PRO A 305 -3.99 11.29 -4.53
CA PRO A 305 -3.30 10.07 -4.11
C PRO A 305 -2.76 9.24 -5.28
N ALA A 306 -3.45 9.26 -6.43
CA ALA A 306 -3.03 8.57 -7.64
C ALA A 306 -1.78 9.18 -8.28
N ASP A 307 -1.64 10.51 -8.26
CA ASP A 307 -0.48 11.20 -8.80
C ASP A 307 0.71 11.14 -7.84
N LEU A 308 0.43 11.25 -6.54
CA LEU A 308 1.45 11.34 -5.49
C LEU A 308 2.15 10.00 -5.24
N ARG A 309 1.48 8.86 -5.48
CA ARG A 309 1.96 7.50 -5.12
C ARG A 309 3.36 7.12 -5.59
N TYR A 310 3.83 7.68 -6.72
CA TYR A 310 5.15 7.37 -7.28
C TYR A 310 6.27 8.27 -6.74
N ARG A 311 5.92 9.37 -6.08
CA ARG A 311 6.86 10.33 -5.49
C ARG A 311 7.21 10.00 -4.03
N GLU A 312 6.45 9.10 -3.40
CA GLU A 312 6.74 8.63 -2.03
C GLU A 312 8.08 7.89 -1.98
N ASP A 313 8.88 8.23 -0.97
CA ASP A 313 10.09 7.49 -0.58
C ASP A 313 9.68 6.30 0.30
N LEU A 314 9.71 5.11 -0.30
CA LEU A 314 9.29 3.88 0.37
C LEU A 314 10.39 3.26 1.25
N LEU A 315 11.65 3.68 1.09
CA LEU A 315 12.77 3.17 1.88
C LEU A 315 12.99 4.01 3.14
N PHE A 316 12.85 5.33 3.01
CA PHE A 316 13.08 6.29 4.09
C PHE A 316 11.88 7.24 4.26
N PRO A 317 10.72 6.74 4.71
CA PRO A 317 9.51 7.56 4.86
C PRO A 317 9.65 8.69 5.89
N GLY A 318 10.64 8.59 6.79
CA GLY A 318 10.95 9.63 7.79
C GLY A 318 11.78 10.81 7.27
N ARG A 319 12.10 10.86 5.97
CA ARG A 319 12.86 11.97 5.38
C ARG A 319 12.06 13.27 5.45
N ILE A 320 12.73 14.31 5.93
CA ILE A 320 12.13 15.64 6.09
C ILE A 320 12.05 16.32 4.72
N ILE A 321 10.95 17.05 4.48
CA ILE A 321 10.72 17.82 3.25
C ILE A 321 10.87 19.30 3.57
N GLU A 322 11.93 19.90 3.05
CA GLU A 322 12.31 21.31 3.30
C GLU A 322 11.25 22.30 2.84
N ASP A 323 10.62 22.02 1.72
CA ASP A 323 9.55 22.84 1.15
C ASP A 323 8.26 22.81 1.99
N ALA A 324 8.16 21.88 2.93
CA ALA A 324 7.05 21.71 3.84
C ALA A 324 7.40 22.11 5.29
N GLY A 325 8.41 22.97 5.46
CA GLY A 325 8.75 23.56 6.77
C GLY A 325 9.54 22.64 7.70
N ASN A 326 10.20 21.61 7.18
CA ASN A 326 11.03 20.69 7.96
C ASN A 326 10.35 20.05 9.18
N VAL A 327 9.07 19.69 9.04
CA VAL A 327 8.26 19.23 10.17
C VAL A 327 8.58 17.78 10.55
N LYS A 328 8.72 17.53 11.86
CA LYS A 328 8.79 16.20 12.45
C LYS A 328 7.71 16.02 13.52
N VAL A 329 6.94 14.94 13.39
CA VAL A 329 5.83 14.62 14.29
C VAL A 329 6.13 13.45 15.20
N GLY A 330 5.51 13.46 16.38
CA GLY A 330 5.48 12.33 17.30
C GLY A 330 6.70 12.24 18.21
N ARG A 331 7.39 13.37 18.46
CA ARG A 331 8.36 13.44 19.56
C ARG A 331 7.63 13.70 20.89
N PRO A 332 8.06 13.10 22.01
CA PRO A 332 7.45 13.34 23.30
C PRO A 332 7.52 14.82 23.74
N LEU A 333 6.43 15.33 24.34
CA LEU A 333 6.29 16.72 24.80
C LEU A 333 7.47 17.18 25.68
N HIS A 334 7.88 16.35 26.64
CA HIS A 334 8.98 16.65 27.57
C HIS A 334 10.34 16.81 26.89
N ARG A 335 10.53 16.28 25.67
CA ARG A 335 11.79 16.45 24.92
C ARG A 335 11.83 17.77 24.17
N ILE A 336 10.67 18.28 23.78
CA ILE A 336 10.53 19.52 23.00
C ILE A 336 10.44 20.73 23.95
N PHE A 337 9.56 20.67 24.94
CA PHE A 337 9.34 21.76 25.89
C PHE A 337 9.99 21.43 27.23
N LYS A 338 11.22 21.92 27.43
CA LYS A 338 12.00 21.71 28.66
C LYS A 338 11.59 22.59 29.84
N GLY A 339 10.70 23.57 29.63
CA GLY A 339 10.26 24.51 30.66
C GLY A 339 8.82 24.97 30.49
N PRO A 340 8.12 25.29 31.60
CA PRO A 340 6.69 25.63 31.60
C PRO A 340 6.39 26.93 30.85
N SER A 341 7.31 27.90 30.85
CA SER A 341 7.16 29.18 30.16
C SER A 341 7.05 29.01 28.63
N LYS A 342 7.94 28.21 28.02
CA LYS A 342 7.89 27.92 26.57
C LYS A 342 6.64 27.16 26.18
N LEU A 343 6.20 26.22 27.00
CA LEU A 343 4.95 25.49 26.75
C LEU A 343 3.74 26.43 26.81
N LYS A 344 3.71 27.32 27.80
CA LYS A 344 2.65 28.34 27.93
C LYS A 344 2.63 29.28 26.74
N GLN A 345 3.80 29.78 26.32
CA GLN A 345 3.94 30.65 25.15
C GLN A 345 3.46 29.98 23.86
N ALA A 346 3.86 28.72 23.62
CA ALA A 346 3.42 27.98 22.43
C ALA A 346 1.89 27.79 22.40
N ARG A 347 1.26 27.63 23.57
CA ARG A 347 -0.20 27.53 23.70
C ARG A 347 -0.90 28.88 23.51
N GLU A 348 -0.37 29.93 24.11
CA GLU A 348 -0.90 31.30 23.98
C GLU A 348 -0.81 31.80 22.53
N MET A 349 0.17 31.31 21.76
CA MET A 349 0.34 31.65 20.34
C MET A 349 -0.75 31.04 19.44
N PHE A 350 -1.28 29.85 19.80
CA PHE A 350 -2.25 29.11 19.00
C PHE A 350 -3.43 28.59 19.85
N PRO A 351 -4.23 29.45 20.49
CA PRO A 351 -5.20 29.04 21.50
C PRO A 351 -6.36 28.19 20.96
N LYS A 352 -6.62 28.26 19.65
CA LYS A 352 -7.71 27.51 18.98
C LYS A 352 -7.23 26.24 18.27
N GLU A 353 -5.91 26.01 18.21
CA GLU A 353 -5.33 24.90 17.45
C GLU A 353 -5.12 23.68 18.33
N LYS A 354 -5.30 22.49 17.75
CA LYS A 354 -5.03 21.21 18.41
C LYS A 354 -3.60 20.71 18.20
N PHE A 355 -2.67 21.64 17.98
CA PHE A 355 -1.26 21.33 17.78
C PHE A 355 -0.36 22.35 18.50
N LEU A 356 0.85 21.91 18.83
CA LEU A 356 1.92 22.75 19.33
C LEU A 356 3.11 22.65 18.38
N ILE A 357 3.73 23.79 18.08
CA ILE A 357 4.92 23.87 17.22
C ILE A 357 6.06 24.48 18.02
N SER A 358 7.24 23.87 17.90
CA SER A 358 8.50 24.40 18.39
C SER A 358 9.52 24.37 17.26
N CYS A 359 10.26 25.45 17.06
CA CYS A 359 11.33 25.52 16.05
C CYS A 359 12.68 25.51 16.75
N GLU A 360 13.51 24.54 16.43
CA GLU A 360 14.88 24.45 16.93
C GLU A 360 15.83 24.39 15.72
N GLY A 361 16.44 25.53 15.40
CA GLY A 361 17.20 25.70 14.17
C GLY A 361 16.32 25.47 12.92
N GLU A 362 16.79 24.63 12.01
CA GLU A 362 16.06 24.32 10.78
C GLU A 362 14.92 23.31 10.95
N LEU A 363 14.86 22.62 12.10
CA LEU A 363 13.86 21.59 12.38
C LEU A 363 12.65 22.19 13.07
N THR A 364 11.46 21.81 12.59
CA THR A 364 10.21 22.17 13.23
C THR A 364 9.57 20.93 13.86
N ASP A 365 9.53 20.87 15.18
CA ASP A 365 8.87 19.79 15.90
C ASP A 365 7.39 20.16 16.11
N MET A 366 6.49 19.28 15.66
CA MET A 366 5.06 19.44 15.83
C MET A 366 4.48 18.29 16.65
N ILE A 367 3.66 18.64 17.64
CA ILE A 367 2.97 17.69 18.50
C ILE A 367 1.48 17.94 18.38
N LEU A 368 0.73 16.85 18.22
CA LEU A 368 -0.72 16.89 18.10
C LEU A 368 -1.38 16.54 19.42
N GLU A 369 -2.52 17.18 19.69
CA GLU A 369 -3.41 16.82 20.78
C GLU A 369 -4.09 15.46 20.50
N HIS A 370 -4.52 14.74 21.53
CA HIS A 370 -5.16 13.43 21.39
C HIS A 370 -6.35 13.45 20.42
N GLY A 371 -7.18 14.51 20.48
CA GLY A 371 -8.35 14.73 19.62
C GLY A 371 -8.08 15.45 18.29
N ALA A 372 -6.81 15.57 17.87
CA ALA A 372 -6.44 16.20 16.60
C ALA A 372 -6.77 15.32 15.38
N SER A 373 -7.38 15.93 14.38
CA SER A 373 -7.74 15.36 13.08
C SER A 373 -6.62 15.52 12.04
N GLY A 374 -6.85 15.02 10.83
CA GLY A 374 -6.00 15.31 9.67
C GLY A 374 -5.95 16.80 9.33
N GLU A 375 -7.03 17.53 9.55
CA GLU A 375 -7.13 18.96 9.30
C GLU A 375 -6.27 19.77 10.25
N ASP A 376 -6.26 19.41 11.53
CA ASP A 376 -5.39 20.02 12.54
C ASP A 376 -3.91 19.81 12.19
N ALA A 377 -3.55 18.61 11.72
CA ALA A 377 -2.20 18.34 11.23
C ALA A 377 -1.85 19.19 10.00
N LEU A 378 -2.75 19.27 9.02
CA LEU A 378 -2.57 20.09 7.82
C LEU A 378 -2.37 21.59 8.15
N ARG A 379 -3.14 22.12 9.11
CA ARG A 379 -2.97 23.50 9.62
C ARG A 379 -1.58 23.70 10.19
N GLY A 380 -1.14 22.81 11.09
CA GLY A 380 0.18 22.90 11.70
C GLY A 380 1.31 22.84 10.67
N TRP A 381 1.20 21.98 9.66
CA TRP A 381 2.17 21.93 8.56
C TRP A 381 2.18 23.22 7.72
N LEU A 382 1.02 23.80 7.43
CA LEU A 382 0.95 25.07 6.70
C LEU A 382 1.57 26.22 7.48
N VAL A 383 1.36 26.28 8.79
CA VAL A 383 2.03 27.27 9.67
C VAL A 383 3.55 27.09 9.60
N ALA A 384 4.04 25.86 9.79
CA ALA A 384 5.46 25.56 9.74
C ALA A 384 6.09 25.91 8.38
N ALA A 385 5.44 25.54 7.28
CA ALA A 385 5.91 25.81 5.93
C ALA A 385 5.89 27.31 5.59
N CYS A 386 4.85 28.04 6.02
CA CYS A 386 4.77 29.49 5.86
C CYS A 386 5.88 30.19 6.67
N ALA A 387 6.13 29.78 7.91
CA ALA A 387 7.19 30.34 8.74
C ALA A 387 8.58 30.08 8.14
N ALA A 388 8.83 28.86 7.63
CA ALA A 388 10.07 28.54 6.93
C ALA A 388 10.27 29.35 5.64
N SER A 389 9.19 29.58 4.89
CA SER A 389 9.24 30.46 3.71
C SER A 389 9.57 31.91 4.09
N MET A 390 9.00 32.42 5.19
CA MET A 390 9.23 33.80 5.66
C MET A 390 10.68 34.00 6.13
N GLU A 391 11.25 33.03 6.83
CA GLU A 391 12.67 33.01 7.22
C GLU A 391 13.59 33.06 5.99
N LYS A 392 13.34 32.20 4.98
CA LYS A 392 14.11 32.19 3.73
C LYS A 392 14.08 33.53 2.97
N SER A 393 12.99 34.29 3.10
CA SER A 393 12.85 35.63 2.52
C SER A 393 13.41 36.77 3.40
N GLY A 394 14.18 36.47 4.45
CA GLY A 394 14.83 37.48 5.30
C GLY A 394 13.99 38.00 6.47
N GLY A 395 12.88 37.32 6.81
CA GLY A 395 11.92 37.74 7.84
C GLY A 395 12.32 37.53 9.30
N GLY A 396 13.60 37.28 9.60
CA GLY A 396 14.08 36.94 10.94
C GLY A 396 13.84 35.47 11.35
N PRO A 397 14.10 35.10 12.61
CA PRO A 397 13.98 33.72 13.10
C PRO A 397 12.55 33.17 12.96
N ARG A 398 12.39 31.86 12.65
CA ARG A 398 11.06 31.23 12.49
C ARG A 398 10.10 31.49 13.63
N GLU A 399 10.58 31.46 14.88
CA GLU A 399 9.74 31.70 16.07
C GLU A 399 9.07 33.09 16.02
N ALA A 400 9.77 34.13 15.56
CA ALA A 400 9.22 35.47 15.43
C ALA A 400 8.21 35.58 14.27
N ALA A 401 8.36 34.75 13.23
CA ALA A 401 7.46 34.71 12.08
C ALA A 401 6.18 33.89 12.33
N MET A 402 6.08 33.12 13.43
CA MET A 402 4.97 32.19 13.69
C MET A 402 3.59 32.84 13.70
N ALA A 403 3.44 34.00 14.34
CA ALA A 403 2.16 34.70 14.40
C ALA A 403 1.69 35.15 13.00
N LYS A 404 2.60 35.65 12.17
CA LYS A 404 2.31 36.04 10.78
C LYS A 404 2.06 34.82 9.89
N ALA A 405 2.78 33.73 10.12
CA ALA A 405 2.59 32.45 9.43
C ALA A 405 1.21 31.85 9.72
N HIS A 406 0.73 31.96 10.97
CA HIS A 406 -0.62 31.53 11.36
C HIS A 406 -1.72 32.35 10.68
N GLN A 407 -1.59 33.68 10.64
CA GLN A 407 -2.53 34.53 9.88
C GLN A 407 -2.57 34.16 8.38
N ARG A 408 -1.41 33.89 7.78
CA ARG A 408 -1.33 33.44 6.39
C ARG A 408 -1.97 32.07 6.19
N MET A 409 -1.77 31.15 7.13
CA MET A 409 -2.42 29.84 7.11
C MET A 409 -3.95 29.98 7.17
N GLU A 410 -4.49 30.80 8.09
CA GLU A 410 -5.93 31.04 8.20
C GLU A 410 -6.54 31.54 6.88
N ALA A 411 -5.83 32.43 6.18
CA ALA A 411 -6.29 32.93 4.88
C ALA A 411 -6.26 31.86 3.77
N LEU A 412 -5.28 30.96 3.77
CA LEU A 412 -5.10 29.93 2.75
C LEU A 412 -5.90 28.65 3.02
N PHE A 413 -6.22 28.37 4.28
CA PHE A 413 -6.74 27.07 4.71
C PHE A 413 -8.08 26.68 4.05
N PRO A 414 -9.08 27.57 3.90
CA PRO A 414 -10.36 27.21 3.27
C PRO A 414 -10.20 26.72 1.81
N LEU A 415 -9.34 27.40 1.04
CA LEU A 415 -9.03 26.99 -0.33
C LEU A 415 -8.26 25.67 -0.33
N PHE A 416 -7.24 25.57 0.52
CA PHE A 416 -6.40 24.38 0.62
C PHE A 416 -7.21 23.13 0.98
N ILE A 417 -8.00 23.18 2.06
CA ILE A 417 -8.74 22.01 2.54
C ILE A 417 -9.81 21.57 1.53
N SER A 418 -10.44 22.53 0.85
CA SER A 418 -11.38 22.25 -0.24
C SER A 418 -10.70 21.45 -1.37
N GLN A 419 -9.50 21.87 -1.79
CA GLN A 419 -8.72 21.13 -2.78
C GLN A 419 -8.29 19.74 -2.28
N VAL A 420 -7.82 19.62 -1.03
CA VAL A 420 -7.40 18.34 -0.43
C VAL A 420 -8.56 17.33 -0.46
N ARG A 421 -9.75 17.74 0.00
CA ARG A 421 -10.95 16.89 -0.01
C ARG A 421 -11.41 16.56 -1.44
N ALA A 422 -11.45 17.56 -2.33
CA ALA A 422 -11.85 17.36 -3.73
C ALA A 422 -10.91 16.42 -4.50
N ARG A 423 -9.64 16.32 -4.10
CA ARG A 423 -8.65 15.40 -4.67
C ARG A 423 -8.69 13.99 -4.07
N GLY A 424 -9.60 13.72 -3.14
CA GLY A 424 -9.86 12.38 -2.59
C GLY A 424 -9.02 12.00 -1.37
N TRP A 425 -8.42 12.97 -0.68
CA TRP A 425 -7.70 12.72 0.58
C TRP A 425 -8.65 12.64 1.78
N HIS A 426 -8.39 11.68 2.67
CA HIS A 426 -9.10 11.54 3.94
C HIS A 426 -8.52 12.51 4.96
N THR A 427 -9.29 13.51 5.37
CA THR A 427 -8.84 14.58 6.29
C THR A 427 -9.33 14.40 7.72
N ASP A 428 -10.20 13.41 7.97
CA ASP A 428 -10.75 13.10 9.29
C ASP A 428 -9.70 12.56 10.26
N ARG A 429 -8.67 11.88 9.76
CA ARG A 429 -7.64 11.20 10.57
C ARG A 429 -6.23 11.50 10.07
N PHE A 430 -5.31 11.62 11.04
CA PHE A 430 -3.87 11.69 10.79
C PHE A 430 -3.16 10.50 11.43
N LEU A 431 -2.40 9.75 10.64
CA LEU A 431 -1.66 8.57 11.09
C LEU A 431 -0.20 8.94 11.37
N ASP A 432 0.08 9.36 12.60
CA ASP A 432 1.43 9.80 13.03
C ASP A 432 2.44 8.65 13.26
N GLY A 433 1.93 7.43 13.42
CA GLY A 433 2.70 6.18 13.60
C GLY A 433 3.41 6.01 14.94
N ARG A 434 3.71 7.09 15.67
CA ARG A 434 4.46 7.03 16.95
C ARG A 434 3.57 7.08 18.19
N GLY A 435 2.29 7.48 18.05
CA GLY A 435 1.34 7.54 19.16
C GLY A 435 1.68 8.57 20.24
N CYS A 436 2.66 9.45 20.01
CA CYS A 436 3.03 10.51 20.94
C CYS A 436 2.14 11.73 20.70
N ARG A 437 0.96 11.72 21.31
CA ARG A 437 0.03 12.86 21.39
C ARG A 437 -0.05 13.37 22.82
N PHE A 438 -0.36 14.64 23.02
CA PHE A 438 -0.58 15.20 24.35
C PHE A 438 -2.08 15.32 24.67
N SER A 439 -2.40 15.26 25.96
CA SER A 439 -3.67 15.68 26.54
C SER A 439 -3.34 16.43 27.81
N PHE A 440 -4.12 17.45 28.13
CA PHE A 440 -4.05 18.12 29.42
C PHE A 440 -5.05 17.51 30.40
#